data_AF-A0A5R2N2A4-F1
#
_entry.id   AF-A0A5R2N2A4-F1
#
_cell.length_a   1.000
_cell.length_b   1.000
_cell.length_c   1.000
_cell.angle_alpha   90.00
_cell.angle_beta   90.00
_cell.angle_gamma   90.00
#
_symmetry.space_group_name_H-M   'P 1'
#
loop_
_entity.id
_entity.type
_entity.pdbx_description
1 polymer ?
#
loop_
_entity_poly.entity_id
_entity_poly.type
_entity_poly.pdbx_seq_one_letter_code
_entity_poly.pdbx_strand_id
1 'polypeptide(L)'
;VVAVEADSGVVREGRPVTVITVVNDNMPFLFDSILGEVTETSGGPTLVTHPVITVRHGKTGVDEILGDGNFAKDDGSHDRLSVIHVHIPRLTSAQANGLTERLRKMLGQVHAAVNDWRPMLARLDQAISEFRYSAVPLDKKSVAEAIAFLEWLR
;
A
#
# COMPACT_ATOMS: atom_id res chain seq x y z
N VAL A 1 3.22 7.28 -8.36
CA VAL A 1 4.18 8.39 -8.13
C VAL A 1 4.51 8.47 -6.65
N VAL A 2 5.79 8.67 -6.32
CA VAL A 2 6.25 8.95 -4.94
C VAL A 2 7.25 10.10 -5.00
N ALA A 3 6.96 11.19 -4.28
CA ALA A 3 7.82 12.36 -4.14
C ALA A 3 7.95 12.72 -2.66
N VAL A 4 9.19 12.94 -2.20
CA VAL A 4 9.50 13.40 -0.84
C VAL A 4 10.38 14.65 -0.95
N GLU A 5 9.80 15.80 -0.63
CA GLU A 5 10.41 17.10 -0.84
C GLU A 5 10.86 17.70 0.49
N ALA A 6 12.17 17.64 0.76
CA ALA A 6 12.76 18.20 1.98
C ALA A 6 12.83 19.74 1.99
N ASP A 7 12.81 20.34 0.80
CA ASP A 7 12.75 21.78 0.58
C ASP A 7 11.49 22.13 -0.22
N SER A 8 10.34 21.86 0.39
CA SER A 8 9.02 22.03 -0.23
C SER A 8 8.59 23.50 -0.36
N GLY A 9 9.32 24.44 0.26
CA GLY A 9 8.87 25.81 0.47
C GLY A 9 7.70 25.95 1.45
N VAL A 10 7.18 24.85 2.00
CA VAL A 10 6.08 24.84 2.95
C VAL A 10 6.59 25.04 4.37
N VAL A 11 5.91 25.92 5.11
CA VAL A 11 6.25 26.28 6.48
C VAL A 11 5.01 26.10 7.35
N ARG A 12 5.19 25.45 8.50
CA ARG A 12 4.15 25.30 9.54
C ARG A 12 4.66 25.96 10.82
N GLU A 13 3.91 26.95 11.31
CA GLU A 13 4.27 27.70 12.54
C GLU A 13 5.71 28.26 12.50
N GLY A 14 6.13 28.76 11.33
CA GLY A 14 7.48 29.31 11.15
C GLY A 14 8.60 28.27 11.01
N ARG A 15 8.28 26.96 11.00
CA ARG A 15 9.26 25.89 10.77
C ARG A 15 9.06 25.23 9.40
N PRO A 16 10.13 25.01 8.61
CA PRO A 16 10.01 24.32 7.34
C PRO A 16 9.59 22.85 7.57
N VAL A 17 8.82 22.30 6.64
CA VAL A 17 8.35 20.92 6.69
C VAL A 17 8.76 20.15 5.43
N THR A 18 8.90 18.84 5.58
CA THR A 18 9.03 17.93 4.43
C THR A 18 7.65 17.52 3.98
N VAL A 19 7.45 17.57 2.66
CA VAL A 19 6.18 17.23 2.02
C VAL A 19 6.32 15.91 1.29
N ILE A 20 5.42 14.98 1.58
CA ILE A 20 5.36 13.67 0.93
C ILE A 20 4.10 13.66 0.07
N THR A 21 4.27 13.35 -1.21
CA THR A 21 3.16 13.16 -2.15
C THR A 21 3.24 11.77 -2.74
N VAL A 22 2.20 10.97 -2.51
CA VAL A 22 2.01 9.66 -3.11
C VAL A 22 0.75 9.70 -3.96
N VAL A 23 0.89 9.35 -5.23
CA VAL A 23 -0.26 9.20 -6.15
C VAL A 23 -0.25 7.76 -6.63
N ASN A 24 -1.30 7.02 -6.33
CA ASN A 24 -1.42 5.60 -6.66
C ASN A 24 -2.87 5.22 -6.92
N ASP A 25 -3.08 4.13 -7.64
CA ASP A 25 -4.41 3.53 -7.76
C ASP A 25 -4.94 3.19 -6.37
N ASN A 26 -6.21 3.52 -6.15
CA ASN A 26 -6.86 3.32 -4.87
C ASN A 26 -7.03 1.81 -4.61
N MET A 27 -6.41 1.32 -3.54
CA MET A 27 -6.45 -0.08 -3.16
C MET A 27 -6.43 -0.25 -1.63
N PRO A 28 -6.84 -1.42 -1.12
CA PRO A 28 -6.77 -1.71 0.31
C PRO A 28 -5.35 -1.54 0.88
N PHE A 29 -5.27 -1.21 2.17
CA PHE A 29 -4.02 -1.08 2.95
C PHE A 29 -3.09 0.06 2.55
N LEU A 30 -3.32 0.75 1.43
CA LEU A 30 -2.45 1.79 0.90
C LEU A 30 -2.19 2.91 1.91
N PHE A 31 -3.25 3.54 2.41
CA PHE A 31 -3.15 4.68 3.31
C PHE A 31 -2.47 4.34 4.63
N ASP A 32 -2.92 3.27 5.30
CA ASP A 32 -2.38 2.85 6.59
C ASP A 32 -0.90 2.45 6.48
N SER A 33 -0.52 1.79 5.37
CA SER A 33 0.86 1.38 5.15
C SER A 33 1.80 2.58 4.90
N ILE A 34 1.34 3.59 4.16
CA ILE A 34 2.08 4.85 3.99
C ILE A 34 2.23 5.55 5.34
N LEU A 35 1.14 5.67 6.09
CA LEU A 35 1.14 6.35 7.37
C LEU A 35 2.08 5.66 8.38
N GLY A 36 2.07 4.32 8.41
CA GLY A 36 2.98 3.51 9.22
C GLY A 36 4.44 3.79 8.90
N GLU A 37 4.83 3.69 7.63
CA GLU A 37 6.22 3.94 7.17
C GLU A 37 6.69 5.36 7.49
N VAL A 38 5.81 6.36 7.29
CA VAL A 38 6.10 7.75 7.60
C VAL A 38 6.29 7.96 9.10
N THR A 39 5.43 7.34 9.91
CA THR A 39 5.46 7.45 11.37
C THR A 39 6.72 6.84 11.96
N GLU A 40 7.14 5.68 11.44
CA GLU A 40 8.37 4.99 11.86
C GLU A 40 9.63 5.81 11.53
N THR A 41 9.63 6.49 10.38
CA THR A 41 10.79 7.26 9.92
C THR A 41 10.94 8.62 10.61
N SER A 42 9.83 9.32 10.81
CA SER A 42 9.84 10.76 11.09
C SER A 42 8.98 11.19 12.28
N GLY A 43 8.39 10.23 13.00
CA GLY A 43 7.41 10.48 14.04
C GLY A 43 6.06 10.89 13.48
N GLY A 44 5.24 11.55 14.29
CA GLY A 44 3.85 11.85 13.93
C GLY A 44 3.71 12.88 12.80
N PRO A 45 2.85 12.62 11.79
CA PRO A 45 2.56 13.59 10.74
C PRO A 45 1.80 14.79 11.30
N THR A 46 2.12 15.97 10.75
CA THR A 46 1.53 17.25 11.14
C THR A 46 0.30 17.64 10.32
N LEU A 47 0.19 17.09 9.11
CA LEU A 47 -0.95 17.17 8.22
C LEU A 47 -1.02 15.87 7.42
N VAL A 48 -2.21 15.34 7.24
CA VAL A 48 -2.48 14.22 6.32
C VAL A 48 -3.73 14.58 5.52
N THR A 49 -3.64 14.46 4.20
CA THR A 49 -4.79 14.54 3.31
C THR A 49 -4.78 13.32 2.39
N HIS A 50 -5.97 12.78 2.12
CA HIS A 50 -6.15 11.62 1.27
C HIS A 50 -7.41 11.77 0.41
N PRO A 51 -7.49 12.79 -0.47
CA PRO A 51 -8.52 12.81 -1.49
C PRO A 51 -8.40 11.59 -2.40
N VAL A 52 -9.54 10.93 -2.64
CA VAL A 52 -9.70 9.92 -3.67
C VAL A 52 -10.39 10.59 -4.85
N ILE A 53 -9.79 10.46 -6.04
CA ILE A 53 -10.24 11.13 -7.25
C ILE A 53 -10.71 10.06 -8.24
N THR A 54 -11.87 10.26 -8.84
CA THR A 54 -12.33 9.40 -9.95
C THR A 54 -11.63 9.82 -11.23
N VAL A 55 -11.04 8.86 -11.92
CA VAL A 55 -10.26 9.08 -13.14
C VAL A 55 -10.61 8.05 -14.22
N ARG A 56 -10.27 8.37 -15.46
CA ARG A 56 -10.27 7.42 -16.57
C ARG A 56 -8.82 7.15 -16.96
N HIS A 57 -8.37 5.90 -16.87
CA HIS A 57 -7.05 5.53 -17.39
C HIS A 57 -7.09 5.36 -18.90
N GLY A 58 -6.10 5.96 -19.55
CA GLY A 58 -5.69 5.67 -20.92
C GLY A 58 -4.56 4.67 -21.00
N LYS A 59 -3.94 4.60 -22.17
CA LYS A 59 -2.83 3.66 -22.44
C LYS A 59 -1.54 4.00 -21.69
N THR A 60 -1.36 5.25 -21.28
CA THR A 60 -0.11 5.76 -20.71
C THR A 60 -0.25 6.35 -19.30
N GLY A 61 -1.45 6.27 -18.70
CA GLY A 61 -1.74 6.87 -17.40
C GLY A 61 -3.16 7.42 -17.33
N VAL A 62 -3.38 8.43 -16.50
CA VAL A 62 -4.68 9.09 -16.37
C VAL A 62 -4.90 10.02 -17.57
N ASP A 63 -5.97 9.78 -18.33
CA ASP A 63 -6.38 10.61 -19.48
C ASP A 63 -7.37 11.71 -19.05
N GLU A 64 -8.22 11.42 -18.07
CA GLU A 64 -9.30 12.31 -17.65
C GLU A 64 -9.53 12.24 -16.13
N ILE A 65 -9.72 13.41 -15.50
CA ILE A 65 -10.17 13.53 -14.11
C ILE A 65 -11.66 13.82 -14.12
N LEU A 66 -12.45 12.91 -13.56
CA LEU A 66 -13.91 12.92 -13.65
C LEU A 66 -14.57 13.58 -12.44
N GLY A 67 -13.85 13.73 -11.34
CA GLY A 67 -14.32 14.42 -10.14
C GLY A 67 -13.89 13.75 -8.85
N ASP A 68 -14.60 14.06 -7.76
CA ASP A 68 -14.34 13.50 -6.44
C ASP A 68 -14.87 12.05 -6.34
N GLY A 69 -14.02 11.16 -5.83
CA GLY A 69 -14.22 9.72 -5.68
C GLY A 69 -15.45 9.32 -4.87
N ASN A 70 -15.99 10.24 -4.06
CA ASN A 70 -17.19 10.01 -3.26
C ASN A 70 -18.52 10.13 -4.03
N PHE A 71 -18.51 10.69 -5.26
CA PHE A 71 -19.74 10.98 -6.01
C PHE A 71 -20.00 10.02 -7.18
N ALA A 72 -19.00 9.22 -7.59
CA ALA A 72 -19.16 8.26 -8.67
C ALA A 72 -19.67 6.91 -8.13
N LYS A 73 -20.76 6.39 -8.71
CA LYS A 73 -21.16 5.00 -8.49
C LYS A 73 -20.09 4.08 -9.07
N ASP A 74 -19.77 3.01 -8.35
CA ASP A 74 -18.85 1.98 -8.79
C ASP A 74 -19.54 1.10 -9.85
N ASP A 75 -19.59 1.61 -11.08
CA ASP A 75 -20.15 0.91 -12.24
C ASP A 75 -19.08 0.22 -13.10
N GLY A 76 -17.83 0.20 -12.62
CA GLY A 76 -16.69 -0.40 -13.30
C GLY A 76 -16.21 0.36 -14.54
N SER A 77 -16.76 1.55 -14.83
CA SER A 77 -16.36 2.36 -15.99
C SER A 77 -15.29 3.41 -15.69
N HIS A 78 -14.92 3.54 -14.41
CA HIS A 78 -13.97 4.55 -13.93
C HIS A 78 -13.07 3.98 -12.83
N ASP A 79 -11.83 4.43 -12.80
CA ASP A 79 -10.86 4.06 -11.79
C ASP A 79 -10.81 5.09 -10.68
N ARG A 80 -10.23 4.71 -9.54
CA ARG A 80 -10.05 5.59 -8.40
C ARG A 80 -8.57 5.78 -8.14
N LEU A 81 -8.16 7.03 -7.98
CA LEU A 81 -6.79 7.42 -7.71
C LEU A 81 -6.71 8.01 -6.30
N SER A 82 -5.86 7.43 -5.46
CA SER A 82 -5.51 7.98 -4.16
C SER A 82 -4.40 9.01 -4.31
N VAL A 83 -4.69 10.25 -3.92
CA VAL A 83 -3.68 11.31 -3.78
C VAL A 83 -3.45 11.51 -2.29
N ILE A 84 -2.33 11.00 -1.79
CA ILE A 84 -1.97 11.06 -0.38
C ILE A 84 -0.89 12.11 -0.21
N HIS A 85 -1.16 13.09 0.64
CA HIS A 85 -0.25 14.18 0.92
C HIS A 85 -0.03 14.29 2.42
N VAL A 86 1.23 14.22 2.84
CA VAL A 86 1.62 14.16 4.25
C VAL A 86 2.70 15.20 4.53
N HIS A 87 2.52 15.99 5.59
CA HIS A 87 3.53 16.93 6.06
C HIS A 87 4.18 16.42 7.33
N ILE A 88 5.50 16.37 7.35
CA ILE A 88 6.30 15.90 8.47
C ILE A 88 7.38 16.93 8.84
N PRO A 89 7.98 16.85 10.05
CA PRO A 89 9.15 17.65 10.38
C PRO A 89 10.24 17.53 9.31
N ARG A 90 10.98 18.62 9.09
CA ARG A 90 11.98 18.68 8.03
C ARG A 90 13.02 17.57 8.16
N LEU A 91 13.14 16.80 7.09
CA LEU A 91 14.18 15.80 6.90
C LEU A 91 15.41 16.40 6.22
N THR A 92 16.55 15.76 6.40
CA THR A 92 17.72 15.96 5.52
C THR A 92 17.46 15.33 4.14
N SER A 93 18.15 15.79 3.10
CA SER A 93 18.02 15.22 1.75
C SER A 93 18.32 13.72 1.71
N ALA A 94 19.27 13.25 2.53
CA ALA A 94 19.59 11.83 2.65
C ALA A 94 18.42 11.01 3.26
N GLN A 95 17.79 11.53 4.32
CA GLN A 95 16.61 10.91 4.92
C GLN A 95 15.41 10.90 3.97
N ALA A 96 15.18 12.00 3.24
CA ALA A 96 14.11 12.10 2.25
C ALA A 96 14.27 11.10 1.10
N ASN A 97 15.50 10.94 0.60
CA ASN A 97 15.80 9.92 -0.41
C ASN A 97 15.60 8.51 0.14
N GLY A 98 16.06 8.24 1.36
CA GLY A 98 15.84 6.95 2.02
C GLY A 98 14.36 6.63 2.23
N LEU A 99 13.55 7.62 2.62
CA LEU A 99 12.10 7.47 2.76
C LEU A 99 11.41 7.22 1.42
N THR A 100 11.86 7.90 0.36
CA THR A 100 11.34 7.68 -1.01
C THR A 100 11.51 6.22 -1.44
N GLU A 101 12.69 5.64 -1.23
CA GLU A 101 12.96 4.24 -1.60
C GLU A 101 12.16 3.25 -0.75
N ARG A 102 12.03 3.50 0.56
CA ARG A 102 11.20 2.64 1.42
C ARG A 102 9.72 2.69 1.03
N LEU A 103 9.18 3.89 0.78
CA LEU A 103 7.81 4.05 0.30
C LEU A 103 7.60 3.32 -1.03
N ARG A 104 8.53 3.42 -1.99
CA ARG A 104 8.44 2.68 -3.26
C ARG A 104 8.41 1.16 -3.05
N LYS A 105 9.30 0.65 -2.18
CA LYS A 105 9.35 -0.77 -1.84
C LYS A 105 8.05 -1.24 -1.19
N MET A 106 7.57 -0.51 -0.18
CA MET A 106 6.32 -0.82 0.53
C MET A 106 5.12 -0.79 -0.42
N LEU A 107 5.02 0.21 -1.31
CA LEU A 107 3.95 0.26 -2.30
C LEU A 107 3.98 -0.95 -3.24
N GLY A 108 5.16 -1.43 -3.63
CA GLY A 108 5.30 -2.68 -4.38
C GLY A 108 4.79 -3.90 -3.60
N GLN A 109 5.03 -3.96 -2.28
CA GLN A 109 4.52 -5.03 -1.43
C GLN A 109 3.00 -4.98 -1.27
N VAL A 110 2.42 -3.79 -1.09
CA VAL A 110 0.96 -3.61 -1.05
C VAL A 110 0.33 -4.05 -2.37
N HIS A 111 0.93 -3.66 -3.51
CA HIS A 111 0.44 -4.06 -4.82
C HIS A 111 0.45 -5.58 -5.02
N ALA A 112 1.55 -6.24 -4.66
CA ALA A 112 1.65 -7.70 -4.71
C ALA A 112 0.61 -8.36 -3.79
N ALA A 113 0.44 -7.87 -2.56
CA ALA A 113 -0.54 -8.41 -1.63
C ALA A 113 -1.98 -8.28 -2.14
N VAL A 114 -2.33 -7.14 -2.73
CA VAL A 114 -3.68 -6.87 -3.24
C VAL A 114 -3.99 -7.61 -4.54
N ASN A 115 -3.00 -7.81 -5.43
CA ASN A 115 -3.25 -8.48 -6.72
C ASN A 115 -3.10 -10.00 -6.63
N ASP A 116 -2.19 -10.49 -5.79
CA ASP A 116 -1.82 -11.91 -5.76
C ASP A 116 -2.56 -12.70 -4.67
N TRP A 117 -3.51 -12.09 -3.94
CA TRP A 117 -4.21 -12.79 -2.85
C TRP A 117 -4.92 -14.07 -3.31
N ARG A 118 -5.56 -14.07 -4.49
CA ARG A 118 -6.22 -15.27 -5.02
C ARG A 118 -5.21 -16.36 -5.38
N PRO A 119 -4.14 -16.09 -6.15
CA PRO A 119 -3.03 -17.03 -6.32
C PRO A 119 -2.44 -17.56 -5.01
N MET A 120 -2.28 -16.70 -4.00
CA MET A 120 -1.77 -17.11 -2.68
C MET A 120 -2.72 -18.10 -2.00
N LEU A 121 -4.03 -17.82 -1.97
CA LEU A 121 -5.03 -18.75 -1.43
C LEU A 121 -5.03 -20.09 -2.18
N ALA A 122 -4.90 -20.07 -3.51
CA ALA A 122 -4.80 -21.29 -4.30
C ALA A 122 -3.55 -22.11 -3.93
N ARG A 123 -2.43 -21.46 -3.61
CA ARG A 123 -1.21 -22.14 -3.15
C ARG A 123 -1.37 -22.74 -1.76
N LEU A 124 -2.11 -22.08 -0.86
CA LEU A 124 -2.49 -22.63 0.45
C LEU A 124 -3.37 -23.87 0.28
N ASP A 125 -4.41 -23.78 -0.56
CA ASP A 125 -5.31 -24.91 -0.84
C ASP A 125 -4.52 -26.11 -1.41
N GLN A 126 -3.56 -25.86 -2.31
CA GLN A 126 -2.67 -26.89 -2.83
C GLN A 126 -1.81 -27.53 -1.73
N ALA A 127 -1.19 -26.73 -0.86
CA ALA A 127 -0.36 -27.24 0.23
C ALA A 127 -1.18 -28.09 1.23
N ILE A 128 -2.39 -27.66 1.58
CA ILE A 128 -3.33 -28.43 2.41
C ILE A 128 -3.64 -29.78 1.76
N SER A 129 -3.91 -29.80 0.45
CA SER A 129 -4.16 -31.04 -0.29
C SER A 129 -2.93 -31.97 -0.28
N GLU A 130 -1.72 -31.41 -0.48
CA GLU A 130 -0.48 -32.19 -0.44
C GLU A 130 -0.28 -32.87 0.93
N PHE A 131 -0.51 -32.15 2.04
CA PHE A 131 -0.42 -32.72 3.39
C PHE A 131 -1.50 -33.76 3.69
N ARG A 132 -2.70 -33.63 3.13
CA ARG A 132 -3.81 -34.57 3.35
C ARG A 132 -3.64 -35.89 2.61
N TYR A 133 -3.10 -35.83 1.38
CA TYR A 133 -3.15 -36.96 0.45
C TYR A 133 -1.79 -37.52 0.04
N SER A 134 -0.68 -36.83 0.30
CA SER A 134 0.66 -37.35 0.03
C SER A 134 1.25 -38.07 1.23
N ALA A 135 2.08 -39.08 0.98
CA ALA A 135 2.87 -39.72 2.02
C ALA A 135 4.00 -38.77 2.46
N VAL A 136 3.73 -37.94 3.48
CA VAL A 136 4.73 -37.05 4.07
C VAL A 136 5.51 -37.84 5.14
N PRO A 137 6.85 -37.80 5.15
CA PRO A 137 7.68 -38.50 6.15
C PRO A 137 7.70 -37.74 7.49
N LEU A 138 6.53 -37.34 7.99
CA LEU A 138 6.31 -36.67 9.25
C LEU A 138 5.30 -37.47 10.08
N ASP A 139 5.32 -37.30 11.40
CA ASP A 139 4.30 -37.91 12.23
C ASP A 139 2.92 -37.26 12.02
N LYS A 140 1.87 -38.02 12.32
CA LYS A 140 0.48 -37.60 12.06
C LYS A 140 0.08 -36.34 12.84
N LYS A 141 0.68 -36.09 14.00
CA LYS A 141 0.32 -34.93 14.84
C LYS A 141 0.86 -33.65 14.21
N SER A 142 2.11 -33.66 13.76
CA SER A 142 2.70 -32.52 13.04
C SER A 142 1.97 -32.23 11.73
N VAL A 143 1.53 -33.26 10.99
CA VAL A 143 0.73 -33.06 9.77
C VAL A 143 -0.61 -32.41 10.08
N ALA A 144 -1.31 -32.88 11.13
CA ALA A 144 -2.60 -32.31 11.53
C ALA A 144 -2.48 -30.83 11.98
N GLU A 145 -1.43 -30.49 12.73
CA GLU A 145 -1.14 -29.12 13.15
C GLU A 145 -0.81 -28.21 11.97
N ALA A 146 0.00 -28.68 11.02
CA ALA A 146 0.33 -27.93 9.80
C ALA A 146 -0.94 -27.65 8.96
N ILE A 147 -1.81 -28.64 8.79
CA ILE A 147 -3.09 -28.45 8.09
C ILE A 147 -3.96 -27.42 8.82
N ALA A 148 -4.11 -27.55 10.14
CA ALA A 148 -4.92 -26.61 10.93
C ALA A 148 -4.39 -25.17 10.84
N PHE A 149 -3.07 -24.99 10.85
CA PHE A 149 -2.45 -23.68 10.68
C PHE A 149 -2.71 -23.09 9.28
N LEU A 150 -2.55 -23.89 8.22
CA LEU A 150 -2.82 -23.45 6.85
C LEU A 150 -4.30 -23.12 6.61
N GLU A 151 -5.22 -23.87 7.24
CA GLU A 151 -6.66 -23.57 7.21
C GLU A 151 -7.01 -22.30 7.96
N TRP A 152 -6.31 -22.00 9.06
CA TRP A 152 -6.49 -20.75 9.80
C TRP A 152 -5.97 -19.52 9.05
N LEU A 153 -4.91 -19.66 8.25
CA LEU A 153 -4.35 -18.57 7.44
C LEU A 153 -5.22 -18.17 6.23
N ARG A 154 -6.16 -19.02 5.83
CA ARG A 154 -7.04 -18.86 4.66
C ARG A 154 -8.23 -17.95 4.97
#